data_AF-A0A496PWK2-F1
#
_entry.id   AF-A0A496PWK2-F1
#
_cell.length_a   1.000
_cell.length_b   1.000
_cell.length_c   1.000
_cell.angle_alpha   90.00
_cell.angle_beta   90.00
_cell.angle_gamma   90.00
#
_symmetry.space_group_name_H-M   'P 1'
#
loop_
_entity.id
_entity.type
_entity.pdbx_description
1 polymer ?
#
loop_
_entity_poly.entity_id
_entity_poly.type
_entity_poly.pdbx_seq_one_letter_code
_entity_poly.pdbx_strand_id
1 'polypeptide(L)'
;MDFLNAGTLIKSGSSANFGGTNGTFNLTNTGTLDVASGTLRLYGTTATLGASGTLRLVTNGSTKPIVRNGALTIGGTLEVVLADGYAPANGTVVRLIDYTSKTGAFSTVTPPQGRTISEAYQSDGLDVTIN
;
A
#
# COMPACT_ATOMS: atom_id res chain seq x y z
N MET A 1 -6.69 19.37 -5.04
CA MET A 1 -5.89 19.61 -3.83
C MET A 1 -4.81 18.56 -3.82
N ASP A 2 -3.56 18.98 -3.71
CA ASP A 2 -2.42 18.08 -3.74
C ASP A 2 -1.88 17.93 -2.32
N PHE A 3 -1.72 16.70 -1.87
CA PHE A 3 -1.13 16.37 -0.59
C PHE A 3 0.27 15.78 -0.83
N LEU A 4 1.29 16.46 -0.30
CA LEU A 4 2.67 16.01 -0.36
C LEU A 4 3.09 15.46 0.99
N ASN A 5 3.44 14.18 1.05
CA ASN A 5 4.13 13.61 2.20
C ASN A 5 5.61 13.41 1.89
N ALA A 6 6.45 14.23 2.52
CA ALA A 6 7.91 14.06 2.54
C ALA A 6 8.43 13.55 3.90
N GLY A 7 7.54 13.41 4.89
CA GLY A 7 7.85 12.93 6.24
C GLY A 7 7.27 11.55 6.49
N THR A 8 6.81 11.29 7.71
CA THR A 8 6.10 10.05 8.04
C THR A 8 4.62 10.34 8.28
N LEU A 9 3.75 9.63 7.56
CA LEU A 9 2.31 9.60 7.80
C LEU A 9 1.95 8.19 8.28
N ILE A 10 1.41 8.08 9.50
CA ILE A 10 1.01 6.80 10.10
C ILE A 10 -0.50 6.72 10.21
N LYS A 11 -1.07 5.61 9.74
CA LYS A 11 -2.47 5.24 9.88
C LYS A 11 -2.61 4.01 10.78
N SER A 12 -3.13 4.20 11.99
CA SER A 12 -3.24 3.17 13.05
C SER A 12 -4.67 2.90 13.57
N GLY A 13 -5.70 3.51 12.97
CA GLY A 13 -7.11 3.19 13.28
C GLY A 13 -7.65 1.97 12.51
N SER A 14 -8.95 1.68 12.61
CA SER A 14 -9.61 0.65 11.79
C SER A 14 -9.81 1.08 10.33
N SER A 15 -10.18 2.34 10.10
CA SER A 15 -10.33 2.91 8.76
C SER A 15 -9.94 4.39 8.74
N ALA A 16 -9.47 4.87 7.59
CA ALA A 16 -9.35 6.30 7.30
C ALA A 16 -9.57 6.53 5.81
N ASN A 17 -10.21 7.65 5.49
CA ASN A 17 -10.52 8.05 4.14
C ASN A 17 -9.81 9.38 3.86
N PHE A 18 -8.99 9.44 2.81
CA PHE A 18 -8.39 10.67 2.32
C PHE A 18 -8.94 11.01 0.94
N GLY A 19 -9.18 12.32 0.72
CA GLY A 19 -9.79 12.84 -0.50
C GLY A 19 -11.32 12.80 -0.48
N GLY A 20 -11.92 13.60 -1.35
CA GLY A 20 -13.38 13.56 -1.60
C GLY A 20 -13.71 12.49 -2.64
N THR A 21 -14.87 11.83 -2.49
CA THR A 21 -15.39 10.84 -3.44
C THR A 21 -15.53 11.37 -4.87
N ASN A 22 -15.70 12.69 -5.03
CA ASN A 22 -15.88 13.38 -6.32
C ASN A 22 -14.84 14.48 -6.59
N GLY A 23 -13.72 14.51 -5.84
CA GLY A 23 -12.72 15.58 -5.94
C GLY A 23 -11.37 15.09 -6.47
N THR A 24 -10.62 15.97 -7.12
CA THR A 24 -9.20 15.72 -7.46
C THR A 24 -8.36 15.78 -6.19
N PHE A 25 -8.11 14.62 -5.59
CA PHE A 25 -7.10 14.42 -4.56
C PHE A 25 -5.91 13.72 -5.19
N ASN A 26 -4.77 14.40 -5.23
CA ASN A 26 -3.51 13.83 -5.67
C ASN A 26 -2.59 13.67 -4.47
N LEU A 27 -2.20 12.44 -4.18
CA LEU A 27 -1.18 12.14 -3.18
C LEU A 27 0.18 12.02 -3.89
N THR A 28 1.19 12.74 -3.41
CA THR A 28 2.59 12.48 -3.73
C THR A 28 3.30 12.09 -2.46
N ASN A 29 3.82 10.87 -2.39
CA ASN A 29 4.57 10.37 -1.24
C ASN A 29 6.06 10.19 -1.62
N THR A 30 6.92 11.00 -1.03
CA THR A 30 8.39 10.88 -1.12
C THR A 30 9.04 10.51 0.22
N GLY A 31 8.28 10.54 1.32
CA GLY A 31 8.64 9.99 2.62
C GLY A 31 8.01 8.63 2.91
N THR A 32 7.62 8.38 4.16
CA THR A 32 7.01 7.11 4.59
C THR A 32 5.50 7.25 4.75
N LEU A 33 4.75 6.37 4.09
CA LEU A 33 3.34 6.13 4.36
C LEU A 33 3.20 4.77 5.03
N ASP A 34 2.85 4.77 6.31
CA ASP A 34 2.72 3.58 7.15
C ASP A 34 1.23 3.29 7.43
N VAL A 35 0.73 2.18 6.92
CA VAL A 35 -0.58 1.63 7.30
C VAL A 35 -0.34 0.52 8.33
N ALA A 36 -0.24 0.95 9.59
CA ALA A 36 0.02 0.09 10.72
C ALA A 36 -1.17 -0.82 11.07
N SER A 37 -2.39 -0.43 10.70
CA SER A 37 -3.58 -1.26 10.84
C SER A 37 -4.77 -0.81 9.97
N GLY A 38 -5.67 -1.76 9.72
CA GLY A 38 -6.94 -1.51 9.05
C GLY A 38 -6.76 -1.11 7.58
N THR A 39 -7.67 -0.27 7.07
CA THR A 39 -7.62 0.21 5.69
C THR A 39 -7.44 1.72 5.61
N LEU A 40 -6.50 2.15 4.77
CA LEU A 40 -6.37 3.50 4.26
C LEU A 40 -7.02 3.58 2.88
N ARG A 41 -8.13 4.31 2.78
CA ARG A 41 -8.81 4.53 1.51
C ARG A 41 -8.39 5.87 0.92
N LEU A 42 -7.92 5.83 -0.32
CA LEU A 42 -7.47 6.99 -1.09
C LEU A 42 -8.47 7.24 -2.21
N TYR A 43 -9.29 8.27 -2.05
CA TYR A 43 -10.16 8.79 -3.11
C TYR A 43 -9.41 9.76 -4.02
N GLY A 44 -10.04 10.19 -5.12
CA GLY A 44 -9.44 11.07 -6.12
C GLY A 44 -9.03 10.37 -7.40
N THR A 45 -8.32 11.07 -8.29
CA THR A 45 -8.01 10.63 -9.67
C THR A 45 -6.66 9.93 -9.80
N THR A 46 -5.61 10.45 -9.15
CA THR A 46 -4.26 9.85 -9.18
C THR A 46 -3.62 9.84 -7.79
N ALA A 47 -2.72 8.89 -7.57
CA ALA A 47 -1.79 8.89 -6.43
C ALA A 47 -0.42 8.41 -6.93
N THR A 48 0.64 9.01 -6.39
CA THR A 48 2.02 8.72 -6.76
C THR A 48 2.82 8.37 -5.52
N LEU A 49 3.32 7.14 -5.48
CA LEU A 49 4.38 6.71 -4.58
C LEU A 49 5.71 6.96 -5.32
N GLY A 50 6.41 8.03 -4.94
CA GLY A 50 7.63 8.47 -5.61
C GLY A 50 8.79 7.51 -5.43
N ALA A 51 9.82 7.64 -6.25
CA ALA A 51 10.99 6.74 -6.25
C ALA A 51 11.78 6.73 -4.93
N SER A 52 11.70 7.79 -4.12
CA SER A 52 12.29 7.86 -2.78
C SER A 52 11.32 7.47 -1.66
N GLY A 53 10.05 7.27 -1.99
CA GLY A 53 9.00 7.00 -1.01
C GLY A 53 9.05 5.57 -0.50
N THR A 54 8.60 5.38 0.74
CA THR A 54 8.38 4.07 1.35
C THR A 54 6.91 3.89 1.65
N LEU A 55 6.37 2.73 1.28
CA LEU A 55 5.06 2.27 1.70
C LEU A 55 5.24 1.09 2.65
N ARG A 56 4.87 1.28 3.91
CA ARG A 56 4.92 0.24 4.94
C ARG A 56 3.51 -0.25 5.22
N LEU A 57 3.25 -1.54 4.98
CA LEU A 57 1.93 -2.14 5.08
C LEU A 57 1.93 -3.29 6.07
N VAL A 58 1.13 -3.18 7.13
CA VAL A 58 0.86 -4.28 8.04
C VAL A 58 -0.35 -5.09 7.53
N THR A 59 -0.18 -6.39 7.33
CA THR A 59 -1.25 -7.30 6.87
C THR A 59 -1.57 -8.37 7.90
N ASN A 60 -2.87 -8.67 8.03
CA ASN A 60 -3.40 -9.82 8.78
C ASN A 60 -4.02 -10.88 7.86
N GLY A 61 -3.81 -10.76 6.54
CA GLY A 61 -4.34 -11.66 5.53
C GLY A 61 -5.80 -11.47 5.12
N SER A 62 -6.59 -10.70 5.88
CA SER A 62 -8.03 -10.49 5.61
C SER A 62 -8.37 -9.06 5.19
N THR A 63 -7.62 -8.08 5.71
CA THR A 63 -7.85 -6.67 5.44
C THR A 63 -6.86 -6.17 4.41
N LYS A 64 -7.34 -5.36 3.47
CA LYS A 64 -6.50 -4.66 2.49
C LYS A 64 -5.97 -3.37 3.12
N PRO A 65 -4.65 -3.22 3.31
CA PRO A 65 -4.07 -2.01 3.88
C PRO A 65 -4.40 -0.75 3.07
N ILE A 66 -4.34 -0.83 1.73
CA ILE A 66 -4.70 0.29 0.86
C ILE A 66 -5.84 -0.06 -0.08
N VAL A 67 -6.79 0.86 -0.19
CA VAL A 67 -7.79 0.86 -1.25
C VAL A 67 -7.77 2.19 -2.00
N ARG A 68 -7.39 2.15 -3.27
CA ARG A 68 -7.31 3.32 -4.16
C ARG A 68 -8.39 3.25 -5.24
N ASN A 69 -9.26 4.25 -5.29
CA ASN A 69 -10.35 4.34 -6.28
C ASN A 69 -9.95 5.01 -7.60
N GLY A 70 -8.68 4.93 -8.00
CA GLY A 70 -8.19 5.53 -9.25
C GLY A 70 -6.81 5.04 -9.61
N ALA A 71 -6.11 5.80 -10.46
CA ALA A 71 -4.79 5.42 -10.92
C ALA A 71 -3.74 5.54 -9.79
N LEU A 72 -2.82 4.59 -9.75
CA LEU A 72 -1.68 4.56 -8.83
C LEU A 72 -0.36 4.44 -9.60
N THR A 73 0.49 5.45 -9.48
CA THR A 73 1.88 5.38 -9.95
C THR A 73 2.74 4.86 -8.80
N ILE A 74 3.46 3.76 -9.05
CA ILE A 74 4.27 3.06 -8.06
C ILE A 74 5.75 3.20 -8.41
N GLY A 75 6.53 3.56 -7.40
CA GLY A 75 7.98 3.49 -7.35
C GLY A 75 8.43 3.29 -5.90
N GLY A 76 9.75 3.34 -5.68
CA GLY A 76 10.32 3.33 -4.33
C GLY A 76 10.23 1.98 -3.63
N THR A 77 10.03 2.00 -2.32
CA THR A 77 10.12 0.81 -1.47
C THR A 77 8.77 0.35 -0.95
N LEU A 78 8.50 -0.94 -1.05
CA LEU A 78 7.43 -1.62 -0.31
C LEU A 78 8.04 -2.36 0.88
N GLU A 79 7.56 -2.07 2.08
CA GLU A 79 7.84 -2.85 3.29
C GLU A 79 6.56 -3.58 3.72
N VAL A 80 6.61 -4.91 3.78
CA VAL A 80 5.48 -5.73 4.23
C VAL A 80 5.77 -6.25 5.62
N VAL A 81 4.80 -6.07 6.52
CA VAL A 81 4.88 -6.52 7.91
C VAL A 81 3.67 -7.39 8.21
N LEU A 82 3.88 -8.48 8.94
CA LEU A 82 2.77 -9.30 9.43
C LEU A 82 2.23 -8.68 10.72
N ALA A 83 0.91 -8.58 10.84
CA ALA A 83 0.27 -8.20 12.09
C ALA A 83 0.62 -9.18 13.21
N ASP A 84 0.60 -8.72 14.46
CA ASP A 84 0.92 -9.56 15.61
C ASP A 84 0.06 -10.82 15.65
N GLY A 85 0.72 -11.97 15.80
CA GLY A 85 0.07 -13.28 15.82
C GLY A 85 -0.37 -13.81 14.45
N TYR A 86 -0.21 -13.05 13.37
CA TYR A 86 -0.48 -13.55 12.02
C TYR A 86 0.69 -14.38 11.49
N ALA A 87 0.47 -15.69 11.37
CA ALA A 87 1.45 -16.65 10.85
C ALA A 87 0.89 -17.36 9.59
N PRO A 88 0.99 -16.75 8.40
CA PRO A 88 0.52 -17.37 7.16
C PRO A 88 1.31 -18.65 6.84
N ALA A 89 0.63 -19.63 6.24
CA ALA A 89 1.31 -20.77 5.61
C ALA A 89 2.10 -20.31 4.38
N ASN A 90 3.12 -21.07 3.98
CA ASN A 90 3.86 -20.77 2.75
C ASN A 90 2.94 -20.89 1.53
N GLY A 91 3.09 -19.98 0.58
CA GLY A 91 2.18 -19.84 -0.55
C GLY A 91 0.91 -19.04 -0.26
N THR A 92 0.74 -18.49 0.95
CA THR A 92 -0.43 -17.65 1.25
C THR A 92 -0.37 -16.38 0.40
N VAL A 93 -1.44 -16.12 -0.36
CA VAL A 93 -1.60 -14.91 -1.15
C VAL A 93 -2.41 -13.89 -0.35
N VAL A 94 -1.89 -12.67 -0.23
CA VAL A 94 -2.57 -11.55 0.43
C VAL A 94 -2.69 -10.36 -0.53
N ARG A 95 -3.87 -9.75 -0.57
CA ARG A 95 -4.14 -8.53 -1.33
C ARG A 95 -3.72 -7.31 -0.50
N LEU A 96 -2.67 -6.60 -0.91
CA LEU A 96 -2.17 -5.45 -0.15
C LEU A 96 -2.76 -4.11 -0.60
N ILE A 97 -2.98 -3.96 -1.91
CA ILE A 97 -3.40 -2.70 -2.52
C ILE A 97 -4.49 -3.00 -3.54
N ASP A 98 -5.63 -2.32 -3.47
CA ASP A 98 -6.54 -2.18 -4.61
C ASP A 98 -6.25 -0.87 -5.35
N TYR A 99 -6.31 -0.89 -6.67
CA TYR A 99 -6.26 0.29 -7.54
C TYR A 99 -7.16 0.10 -8.77
N THR A 100 -7.54 1.18 -9.45
CA THR A 100 -8.28 1.05 -10.73
C THR A 100 -7.34 0.78 -11.90
N SER A 101 -6.13 1.33 -11.85
CA SER A 101 -5.06 1.07 -12.77
C SER A 101 -3.73 1.39 -12.09
N LYS A 102 -2.63 0.82 -12.61
CA LYS A 102 -1.30 1.18 -12.14
C LYS A 102 -0.34 1.55 -13.26
N THR A 103 0.72 2.24 -12.88
CA THR A 103 1.93 2.41 -13.70
C THR A 103 3.16 2.23 -12.80
N GLY A 104 4.22 1.62 -13.33
CA GLY A 104 5.44 1.34 -12.56
C GLY A 104 5.35 0.09 -11.67
N ALA A 105 6.34 -0.05 -10.80
CA ALA A 105 6.52 -1.14 -9.83
C ALA A 105 7.43 -0.64 -8.70
N PHE A 106 7.40 -1.30 -7.54
CA PHE A 106 8.36 -1.01 -6.48
C PHE A 106 9.79 -1.38 -6.94
N SER A 107 10.76 -0.52 -6.65
CA SER A 107 12.18 -0.79 -6.93
C SER A 107 12.83 -1.65 -5.84
N THR A 108 12.25 -1.65 -4.65
CA THR A 108 12.74 -2.42 -3.51
C THR A 108 11.55 -2.99 -2.74
N VAL A 109 11.68 -4.25 -2.33
CA VAL A 109 10.67 -4.95 -1.56
C VAL A 109 11.34 -5.56 -0.34
N THR A 110 10.95 -5.10 0.84
CA THR A 110 11.38 -5.65 2.12
C THR A 110 10.32 -6.61 2.62
N PRO A 111 10.60 -7.93 2.63
CA PRO A 111 9.65 -8.93 3.12
C PRO A 111 9.50 -8.85 4.65
N PRO A 112 8.46 -9.48 5.22
CA PRO A 112 8.38 -9.68 6.65
C PRO A 112 9.56 -10.50 7.18
N GLN A 113 9.94 -10.28 8.44
CA GLN A 113 11.09 -10.95 9.05
C GLN A 113 11.00 -12.49 8.92
N GLY A 114 12.07 -13.09 8.41
CA GLY A 114 12.17 -14.55 8.27
C GLY A 114 11.30 -15.16 7.16
N ARG A 115 10.72 -14.33 6.29
CA ARG A 115 9.92 -14.76 5.14
C ARG A 115 10.51 -14.19 3.84
N THR A 116 10.06 -14.75 2.74
CA THR A 116 10.23 -14.16 1.41
C THR A 116 8.87 -13.81 0.83
N ILE A 117 8.84 -12.87 -0.10
CA ILE A 117 7.61 -12.53 -0.81
C ILE A 117 7.84 -12.39 -2.31
N SER A 118 6.81 -12.71 -3.09
CA SER A 118 6.76 -12.41 -4.52
C SER A 118 5.55 -11.54 -4.82
N GLU A 119 5.77 -10.46 -5.55
CA GLU A 119 4.71 -9.55 -6.00
C GLU A 119 4.01 -10.09 -7.24
N ALA A 120 2.69 -9.98 -7.27
CA ALA A 120 1.87 -10.20 -8.46
C ALA A 120 0.99 -8.97 -8.69
N TYR A 121 1.34 -8.22 -9.73
CA TYR A 121 0.58 -7.04 -10.13
C TYR A 121 -0.58 -7.42 -11.03
N GLN A 122 -1.79 -7.36 -10.48
CA GLN A 122 -3.04 -7.57 -11.20
C GLN A 122 -3.49 -6.28 -11.90
N SER A 123 -4.51 -6.40 -12.76
CA SER A 123 -5.15 -5.25 -13.39
C SER A 123 -5.78 -4.28 -12.38
N ASP A 124 -6.21 -4.78 -11.22
CA ASP A 124 -6.97 -4.05 -10.22
C ASP A 124 -6.28 -3.94 -8.84
N GLY A 125 -5.06 -4.47 -8.69
CA GLY A 125 -4.30 -4.32 -7.46
C GLY A 125 -3.05 -5.17 -7.35
N LEU A 126 -2.43 -5.12 -6.17
CA LEU A 126 -1.20 -5.83 -5.84
C LEU A 126 -1.48 -6.96 -4.87
N ASP A 127 -1.21 -8.18 -5.33
CA ASP A 127 -1.17 -9.38 -4.52
C ASP A 127 0.28 -9.69 -4.15
N VAL A 128 0.47 -10.26 -2.97
CA VAL A 128 1.77 -10.73 -2.51
C VAL A 128 1.63 -12.16 -2.02
N THR A 129 2.47 -13.06 -2.55
CA THR A 129 2.59 -14.43 -2.04
C THR A 129 3.69 -14.48 -0.99
N ILE A 130 3.36 -15.00 0.19
CA ILE A 130 4.28 -15.12 1.34
C ILE A 130 4.79 -16.55 1.42
N ASN A 131 6.12 -16.72 1.45
CA ASN A 131 6.81 -18.02 1.53
C ASN A 131 7.84 -18.07 2.66
#